data_AF-A0AAV3QKS6-F1
#
_entry.id   AF-A0AAV3QKS6-F1
#
_cell.length_a   1.000
_cell.length_b   1.000
_cell.length_c   1.000
_cell.angle_alpha   90.00
_cell.angle_beta   90.00
_cell.angle_gamma   90.00
#
_symmetry.space_group_name_H-M   'P 1'
#
loop_
_entity.id
_entity.type
_entity.pdbx_description
1 polymer ?
#
loop_
_entity_poly.entity_id
_entity_poly.type
_entity_poly.pdbx_seq_one_letter_code
_entity_poly.pdbx_strand_id
1 'polypeptide(L)'
;MPKSNQGDRMSPDEEIALVEHLKGMSVAAGAKRELKSLLTCLVMLGKEDIARKLQQVCESFQLSQMAAIKLAEDAMASNTVDEHVYNVEHYIAKMREEQCSDAFTWKLKVLV
;
A
#
# COMPACT_ATOMS: atom_id res chain seq x y z
N MET A 1 19.68 38.74 -10.36
CA MET A 1 18.58 38.12 -9.60
C MET A 1 18.73 36.61 -9.70
N PRO A 2 18.80 35.86 -8.59
CA PRO A 2 18.94 34.41 -8.65
C PRO A 2 17.60 33.81 -9.06
N LYS A 3 17.61 32.94 -10.06
CA LYS A 3 16.46 32.11 -10.43
C LYS A 3 16.26 31.12 -9.30
N SER A 4 15.16 31.27 -8.57
CA SER A 4 14.64 30.24 -7.66
C SER A 4 14.37 28.99 -8.49
N ASN A 5 15.23 27.99 -8.33
CA ASN A 5 15.04 26.64 -8.85
C ASN A 5 13.94 25.96 -8.00
N GLN A 6 12.70 26.43 -8.13
CA GLN A 6 11.54 25.65 -7.75
C GLN A 6 11.34 24.67 -8.91
N GLY A 7 11.75 23.42 -8.72
CA GLY A 7 11.23 22.35 -9.56
C GLY A 7 9.71 22.44 -9.52
N ASP A 8 9.07 22.42 -10.69
CA ASP A 8 7.61 22.51 -10.82
C ASP A 8 6.97 21.52 -9.85
N ARG A 9 6.45 22.04 -8.73
CA ARG A 9 5.59 21.26 -7.87
C ARG A 9 4.27 21.10 -8.60
N MET A 10 3.71 19.91 -8.51
CA MET A 10 2.33 19.64 -8.91
C MET A 10 1.40 20.65 -8.22
N SER A 11 0.36 21.11 -8.91
CA SER A 11 -0.58 22.06 -8.28
C SER A 11 -1.32 21.39 -7.11
N PRO A 12 -1.77 22.14 -6.08
CA PRO A 12 -2.46 21.55 -4.94
C PRO A 12 -3.68 20.69 -5.33
N ASP A 13 -4.41 21.10 -6.37
CA ASP A 13 -5.57 20.36 -6.87
C ASP A 13 -5.16 19.02 -7.51
N GLU A 14 -4.02 19.00 -8.22
CA GLU A 14 -3.47 17.78 -8.80
C GLU A 14 -2.89 16.85 -7.72
N GLU A 15 -2.25 17.39 -6.67
CA GLU A 15 -1.75 16.60 -5.52
C GLU A 15 -2.91 15.93 -4.76
N ILE A 16 -4.00 16.67 -4.51
CA ILE A 16 -5.21 16.13 -3.88
C ILE A 16 -5.83 15.02 -4.75
N ALA A 17 -5.97 15.26 -6.06
CA ALA A 17 -6.52 14.28 -6.99
C ALA A 17 -5.69 12.99 -7.04
N LEU A 18 -4.36 13.09 -6.93
CA LEU A 18 -3.47 11.93 -6.85
C LEU A 18 -3.75 11.09 -5.59
N VAL A 19 -3.89 11.73 -4.43
CA VAL A 19 -4.18 11.01 -3.18
C VAL A 19 -5.53 10.33 -3.22
N GLU A 20 -6.56 11.00 -3.73
CA GLU A 20 -7.88 10.40 -3.92
C GLU A 20 -7.85 9.22 -4.88
N HIS A 21 -7.09 9.34 -5.98
CA HIS A 21 -6.90 8.25 -6.92
C HIS A 21 -6.23 7.03 -6.28
N LEU A 22 -5.14 7.23 -5.54
CA LEU A 22 -4.44 6.15 -4.82
C LEU A 22 -5.36 5.48 -3.79
N LYS A 23 -6.17 6.25 -3.07
CA LYS A 23 -7.20 5.73 -2.16
C LYS A 23 -8.26 4.91 -2.91
N GLY A 24 -8.71 5.39 -4.06
CA GLY A 24 -9.67 4.68 -4.92
C GLY A 24 -9.16 3.35 -5.48
N MET A 25 -7.84 3.21 -5.62
CA MET A 25 -7.21 1.93 -6.01
C MET A 25 -7.14 0.92 -4.86
N SER A 26 -7.50 1.31 -3.62
CA SER A 26 -7.42 0.45 -2.44
C SER A 26 -8.12 -0.89 -2.62
N VAL A 27 -7.53 -1.97 -2.10
CA VAL A 27 -8.16 -3.30 -2.16
C VAL A 27 -9.55 -3.25 -1.53
N ALA A 28 -10.59 -3.35 -2.37
CA ALA A 28 -11.97 -3.27 -1.95
C ALA A 28 -12.34 -4.40 -0.97
N ALA A 29 -13.26 -4.13 -0.03
CA ALA A 29 -13.72 -5.11 0.95
C ALA A 29 -14.25 -6.40 0.29
N GLY A 30 -14.92 -6.29 -0.86
CA GLY A 30 -15.36 -7.44 -1.66
C GLY A 30 -14.17 -8.28 -2.15
N ALA A 31 -13.15 -7.63 -2.73
CA ALA A 31 -11.94 -8.32 -3.21
C ALA A 31 -11.19 -9.05 -2.08
N LYS A 32 -11.10 -8.45 -0.88
CA LYS A 32 -10.51 -9.13 0.31
C LYS A 32 -11.28 -10.41 0.68
N ARG A 33 -12.60 -10.39 0.57
CA ARG A 33 -13.45 -11.56 0.84
C ARG A 33 -13.22 -12.65 -0.19
N GLU A 34 -13.22 -12.30 -1.47
CA GLU A 34 -12.95 -13.25 -2.56
C GLU A 34 -11.54 -13.86 -2.45
N LEU A 35 -10.54 -13.05 -2.13
CA LEU A 35 -9.17 -13.51 -1.90
C LEU A 35 -9.09 -14.54 -0.76
N LYS A 36 -9.79 -14.28 0.35
CA LYS A 36 -9.87 -15.22 1.48
C LYS A 36 -10.53 -16.55 1.09
N SER A 37 -11.61 -16.49 0.32
CA SER A 37 -12.28 -17.68 -0.22
C SER A 37 -11.35 -18.48 -1.11
N LEU A 38 -10.65 -17.82 -2.04
CA LEU A 38 -9.70 -18.46 -2.95
C LEU A 38 -8.53 -19.13 -2.20
N LEU A 39 -7.92 -18.44 -1.23
CA LEU A 39 -6.87 -19.01 -0.40
C LEU A 39 -7.36 -20.26 0.35
N THR A 40 -8.60 -20.23 0.85
CA THR A 40 -9.21 -21.37 1.53
C THR A 40 -9.37 -22.55 0.59
N CYS A 41 -9.88 -22.33 -0.63
CA CYS A 41 -10.00 -23.37 -1.65
C CYS A 41 -8.64 -23.98 -2.02
N LEU A 42 -7.60 -23.16 -2.20
CA LEU A 42 -6.25 -23.65 -2.51
C LEU A 42 -5.71 -24.56 -1.40
N VAL A 43 -5.89 -24.18 -0.13
CA VAL A 43 -5.51 -25.03 1.00
C VAL A 43 -6.29 -26.35 1.00
N MET A 44 -7.61 -26.30 0.82
CA MET A 44 -8.46 -27.50 0.79
C MET A 44 -8.09 -28.47 -0.34
N LEU A 45 -7.52 -27.96 -1.44
CA LEU A 45 -7.09 -28.75 -2.58
C LEU A 45 -5.63 -29.24 -2.47
N GLY A 46 -4.96 -29.03 -1.34
CA GLY A 46 -3.54 -29.38 -1.16
C GLY A 46 -2.60 -28.58 -2.06
N LYS A 47 -2.94 -27.30 -2.32
CA LYS A 47 -2.16 -26.36 -3.14
C LYS A 47 -1.53 -25.25 -2.28
N GLU A 48 -0.94 -25.63 -1.16
CA GLU A 48 -0.41 -24.72 -0.15
C GLU A 48 0.72 -23.83 -0.68
N ASP A 49 1.56 -24.33 -1.59
CA ASP A 49 2.63 -23.52 -2.21
C ASP A 49 2.07 -22.36 -3.03
N ILE A 50 1.00 -22.62 -3.79
CA ILE A 50 0.30 -21.59 -4.57
C ILE A 50 -0.39 -20.62 -3.62
N ALA A 51 -1.04 -21.13 -2.56
CA ALA A 51 -1.70 -20.32 -1.56
C ALA A 51 -0.72 -19.38 -0.82
N ARG A 52 0.44 -19.89 -0.40
CA ARG A 52 1.51 -19.09 0.22
C ARG A 52 2.01 -18.01 -0.71
N LYS A 53 2.32 -18.35 -1.96
CA LYS A 53 2.80 -17.38 -2.95
C LYS A 53 1.76 -16.29 -3.22
N LEU A 54 0.49 -16.67 -3.37
CA LEU A 54 -0.61 -15.72 -3.57
C LEU A 54 -0.74 -14.79 -2.35
N GLN A 55 -0.74 -15.34 -1.14
CA GLN A 55 -0.83 -14.54 0.09
C GLN A 55 0.34 -13.55 0.19
N GLN A 56 1.58 -13.98 -0.07
CA GLN A 56 2.75 -13.10 -0.03
C GLN A 56 2.67 -11.97 -1.06
N VAL A 57 2.26 -12.27 -2.30
CA VAL A 57 2.15 -11.25 -3.36
C VAL A 57 1.05 -10.24 -3.03
N CYS A 58 -0.12 -10.70 -2.57
CA CYS A 58 -1.21 -9.81 -2.18
C CYS A 58 -0.86 -8.97 -0.94
N GLU A 59 -0.12 -9.54 0.01
CA GLU A 59 0.37 -8.81 1.19
C GLU A 59 1.33 -7.69 0.77
N SER A 60 2.32 -8.00 -0.07
CA SER A 60 3.27 -7.00 -0.60
C SER A 60 2.57 -5.91 -1.41
N PHE A 61 1.57 -6.28 -2.23
CA PHE A 61 0.78 -5.31 -2.98
C PHE A 61 0.02 -4.35 -2.05
N GLN A 62 -0.69 -4.89 -1.05
CA GLN A 62 -1.46 -4.07 -0.12
C GLN A 62 -0.56 -3.18 0.74
N LEU A 63 0.60 -3.68 1.20
CA LEU A 63 1.60 -2.88 1.92
C LEU A 63 2.13 -1.73 1.05
N SER A 64 2.47 -2.01 -0.21
CA SER A 64 2.97 -1.00 -1.14
C SER A 64 1.95 0.11 -1.39
N GLN A 65 0.68 -0.26 -1.49
CA GLN A 65 -0.42 0.68 -1.64
C GLN A 65 -0.63 1.55 -0.40
N MET A 66 -0.66 0.93 0.79
CA MET A 66 -0.77 1.68 2.05
C MET A 66 0.40 2.65 2.23
N ALA A 67 1.61 2.20 1.89
CA ALA A 67 2.81 3.03 1.91
C ALA A 67 2.71 4.20 0.93
N ALA A 68 2.27 3.98 -0.31
CA ALA A 68 2.10 5.03 -1.31
C ALA A 68 1.05 6.08 -0.90
N ILE A 69 -0.09 5.65 -0.34
CA ILE A 69 -1.11 6.58 0.17
C ILE A 69 -0.53 7.41 1.31
N LYS A 70 0.13 6.75 2.28
CA LYS A 70 0.67 7.43 3.45
C LYS A 70 1.79 8.41 3.08
N LEU A 71 2.67 8.00 2.16
CA LEU A 71 3.71 8.85 1.59
C LEU A 71 3.10 10.11 0.96
N ALA A 72 2.07 9.94 0.13
CA ALA A 72 1.43 11.06 -0.56
C ALA A 72 0.69 11.99 0.42
N GLU A 73 0.02 11.46 1.45
CA GLU A 73 -0.58 12.24 2.52
C GLU A 73 0.46 13.06 3.31
N ASP A 74 1.57 12.43 3.70
CA ASP A 74 2.63 13.08 4.46
C ASP A 74 3.40 14.11 3.60
N ALA A 75 3.48 13.90 2.28
CA ALA A 75 4.06 14.85 1.34
C ALA A 75 3.17 16.10 1.16
N MET A 76 1.85 15.93 1.01
CA MET A 76 0.90 17.06 0.96
C MET A 76 0.91 17.90 2.25
N ALA A 77 1.11 17.25 3.41
CA ALA A 77 1.14 17.94 4.70
C ALA A 77 2.44 18.71 4.97
N SER A 78 3.50 18.49 4.18
CA SER A 78 4.83 19.07 4.39
C SER A 78 5.21 20.06 3.30
N ASN A 79 5.58 21.29 3.69
CA ASN A 79 6.13 22.27 2.74
C ASN A 79 7.56 21.93 2.29
N THR A 80 8.22 20.92 2.87
CA THR A 80 9.58 20.48 2.54
C THR A 80 9.58 18.98 2.26
N VAL A 81 9.71 18.60 0.99
CA VAL A 81 9.93 17.21 0.59
C VAL A 81 11.43 16.95 0.70
N ASP A 82 11.85 16.27 1.76
CA ASP A 82 13.19 15.70 1.83
C ASP A 82 13.18 14.33 1.15
N GLU A 83 13.77 14.26 -0.04
CA GLU A 83 13.82 13.06 -0.87
C GLU A 83 14.50 11.85 -0.17
N HIS A 84 15.27 12.08 0.90
CA HIS A 84 15.83 11.02 1.75
C HIS A 84 14.90 10.53 2.86
N VAL A 85 13.85 11.28 3.19
CA VAL A 85 12.82 10.91 4.18
C VAL A 85 11.59 10.29 3.50
N TYR A 86 11.28 10.71 2.28
CA TYR A 86 10.11 10.28 1.50
C TYR A 86 10.43 9.12 0.54
N ASN A 87 10.94 7.98 1.07
CA ASN A 87 11.13 6.75 0.29
C ASN A 87 9.97 5.76 0.53
N VAL A 88 9.34 5.27 -0.55
CA VAL A 88 8.30 4.23 -0.52
C VAL A 88 8.75 2.99 0.26
N GLU A 89 10.01 2.58 0.15
CA GLU A 89 10.56 1.42 0.86
C GLU A 89 10.58 1.64 2.39
N HIS A 90 10.87 2.85 2.84
CA HIS A 90 10.82 3.22 4.26
C HIS A 90 9.38 3.15 4.78
N TYR A 91 8.41 3.63 4.01
CA TYR A 91 6.99 3.52 4.34
C TYR A 91 6.50 2.07 4.30
N ILE A 92 6.98 1.22 3.38
CA ILE A 92 6.65 -0.21 3.38
C ILE A 92 7.17 -0.89 4.65
N ALA A 93 8.39 -0.59 5.09
CA ALA A 93 8.95 -1.12 6.33
C ALA A 93 8.12 -0.68 7.54
N LYS A 94 7.80 0.62 7.63
CA LYS A 94 6.95 1.19 8.68
C LYS A 94 5.55 0.56 8.71
N MET A 95 4.89 0.41 7.56
CA MET A 95 3.56 -0.21 7.47
C MET A 95 3.58 -1.70 7.86
N ARG A 96 4.71 -2.39 7.65
CA ARG A 96 4.90 -3.79 8.08
C ARG A 96 5.01 -3.91 9.61
N GLU A 97 5.68 -2.97 10.25
CA GLU A 97 5.83 -2.91 11.72
C GLU A 97 4.53 -2.50 12.42
N GLU A 98 3.79 -1.55 11.83
CA GLU A 98 2.53 -1.04 12.37
C GLU A 98 1.37 -2.05 12.31
N GLN A 99 1.59 -3.24 11.71
CA GLN A 99 0.63 -4.36 11.57
C GLN A 99 -0.83 -3.91 11.72
N CYS A 100 -1.39 -3.25 10.70
CA CYS A 100 -2.81 -2.94 10.66
C CYS A 100 -3.62 -4.26 10.64
N SER A 101 -3.90 -4.82 11.82
CA SER A 101 -4.59 -6.10 12.01
C SER A 101 -5.89 -6.18 11.19
N ASP A 102 -6.63 -5.07 11.12
CA ASP A 102 -7.90 -5.00 10.38
C ASP A 102 -7.72 -4.99 8.85
N ALA A 103 -6.58 -4.47 8.37
CA ALA A 103 -6.30 -4.40 6.94
C ALA A 103 -6.04 -5.78 6.33
N PHE A 104 -5.53 -6.73 7.11
CA PHE A 104 -5.08 -8.06 6.66
C PHE A 104 -5.97 -9.22 7.13
N THR A 105 -7.25 -8.96 7.44
CA THR A 105 -8.25 -9.97 7.88
C THR A 105 -8.50 -11.11 6.88
N TRP A 106 -8.01 -10.97 5.65
CA TRP A 106 -8.07 -11.98 4.60
C TRP A 106 -6.94 -13.03 4.65
N LYS A 107 -5.83 -12.77 5.37
CA LYS A 107 -4.72 -13.72 5.50
C LYS A 107 -5.17 -14.98 6.24
N LEU A 108 -4.70 -16.14 5.80
CA LEU A 108 -4.88 -17.41 6.50
C LEU A 108 -3.66 -17.69 7.38
N LYS A 109 -3.90 -17.88 8.69
CA LYS A 109 -2.84 -18.15 9.68
C LYS A 109 -2.09 -19.47 9.42
N VAL A 110 -2.73 -20.42 8.74
CA VAL A 110 -2.11 -21.70 8.36
C VAL A 110 -1.05 -21.56 7.26
N LEU A 111 -1.00 -20.40 6.59
CA LEU A 111 -0.05 -20.09 5.52
C LEU A 111 1.08 -19.15 5.99
N VAL A 112 1.20 -18.94 7.31
CA VAL A 112 2.25 -18.10 7.95
C VAL A 112 3.52 -18.90 8.12
#